data_AF-Q6LDH4-F1
#
_entry.id   AF-Q6LDH4-F1
#
_cell.length_a   1.000
_cell.length_b   1.000
_cell.length_c   1.000
_cell.angle_alpha   90.00
_cell.angle_beta   90.00
_cell.angle_gamma   90.00
#
_symmetry.space_group_name_H-M   'P 1'
#
loop_
_entity.id
_entity.type
_entity.pdbx_description
1 polymer ?
#
loop_
_entity_poly.entity_id
_entity_poly.type
_entity_poly.pdbx_seq_one_letter_code
_entity_poly.pdbx_strand_id
1 'polypeptide(L)'
;MNTLIAQIEKGKPFFEKISRNIYLRAIRDGFISAMPVILFSSIFLLIAYVPNIFGFTWPKGIENMLMTPYNYTMGIIGFLVAGTTAKSLTDSMNRQLEKTNQINFISTMLASMAGFLIMAADP
;
A
#
# COMPACT_ATOMS: atom_id res chain seq x y z
N MET A 1 -22.38 17.26 -20.63
CA MET A 1 -22.39 16.70 -19.26
C MET A 1 -23.15 15.37 -19.19
N ASN A 2 -24.40 15.30 -19.64
CA ASN A 2 -25.21 14.06 -19.61
C ASN A 2 -24.67 12.93 -20.50
N THR A 3 -24.05 13.25 -21.65
CA THR A 3 -23.46 12.26 -22.56
C THR A 3 -22.22 11.57 -21.97
N LEU A 4 -21.41 12.32 -21.20
CA LEU A 4 -20.26 11.79 -20.45
C LEU A 4 -20.72 10.88 -19.31
N ILE A 5 -21.77 11.27 -18.60
CA ILE A 5 -22.37 10.46 -17.53
C ILE A 5 -22.93 9.14 -18.10
N ALA A 6 -23.64 9.18 -19.23
CA ALA A 6 -24.17 7.98 -19.89
C ALA A 6 -23.06 7.04 -20.41
N GLN A 7 -21.91 7.58 -20.84
CA GLN A 7 -20.75 6.77 -21.22
C GLN A 7 -20.08 6.12 -19.99
N ILE A 8 -19.98 6.84 -18.87
CA ILE A 8 -19.45 6.30 -17.61
C ILE A 8 -20.39 5.22 -17.04
N GLU A 9 -21.71 5.43 -17.09
CA GLU A 9 -22.71 4.45 -16.64
C GLU A 9 -22.68 3.16 -17.46
N LYS A 10 -22.46 3.26 -18.78
CA LYS A 10 -22.22 2.07 -19.63
C LYS A 10 -20.97 1.29 -19.24
N GLY A 11 -19.92 1.97 -18.75
CA GLY A 11 -18.69 1.34 -18.28
C GLY A 11 -18.76 0.79 -16.86
N LYS A 12 -19.70 1.28 -16.04
CA LYS A 12 -19.90 0.90 -14.64
C LYS A 12 -19.97 -0.63 -14.40
N PRO A 13 -20.77 -1.42 -15.15
CA PRO A 13 -20.82 -2.88 -14.95
C PRO A 13 -19.49 -3.58 -15.27
N PHE A 14 -18.69 -3.02 -16.20
CA PHE A 14 -17.36 -3.53 -16.50
C PHE A 14 -16.37 -3.25 -15.36
N PHE A 15 -16.37 -2.02 -14.83
CA PHE A 15 -15.55 -1.66 -13.67
C PHE A 15 -15.96 -2.44 -12.40
N GLU A 16 -17.25 -2.70 -12.20
CA GLU A 16 -17.73 -3.55 -11.11
C GLU A 16 -17.25 -4.99 -11.26
N LYS A 17 -17.27 -5.55 -12.47
CA LYS A 17 -16.76 -6.90 -12.72
C LYS A 17 -15.24 -7.01 -12.50
N ILE A 18 -14.49 -5.99 -12.93
CA ILE A 18 -13.05 -5.89 -12.73
C ILE A 18 -12.72 -5.73 -11.24
N SER A 19 -13.38 -4.81 -10.54
CA SER A 19 -13.12 -4.55 -9.12
C SER A 19 -13.54 -5.71 -8.21
N ARG A 20 -14.47 -6.57 -8.64
CA ARG A 20 -14.81 -7.83 -7.94
C ARG A 20 -13.74 -8.91 -8.07
N ASN A 21 -12.73 -8.74 -8.94
CA ASN A 21 -11.65 -9.71 -9.05
C ASN A 21 -10.84 -9.76 -7.74
N ILE A 22 -10.63 -10.97 -7.22
CA ILE A 22 -9.90 -11.23 -5.98
C ILE A 22 -8.48 -10.63 -6.00
N TYR A 23 -7.81 -10.60 -7.15
CA TYR A 23 -6.44 -10.10 -7.26
C TYR A 23 -6.39 -8.58 -7.12
N LEU A 24 -7.24 -7.86 -7.85
CA LEU A 24 -7.32 -6.39 -7.77
C LEU A 24 -7.80 -5.93 -6.40
N ARG A 25 -8.75 -6.67 -5.83
CA ARG A 25 -9.19 -6.44 -4.45
C ARG A 25 -8.04 -6.64 -3.46
N ALA A 26 -7.27 -7.71 -3.58
CA ALA A 26 -6.14 -7.98 -2.69
C ALA A 26 -5.03 -6.92 -2.80
N ILE A 27 -4.74 -6.41 -4.00
CA ILE A 27 -3.80 -5.29 -4.18
C ILE A 27 -4.31 -4.04 -3.46
N ARG A 28 -5.57 -3.69 -3.69
CA ARG A 28 -6.22 -2.54 -3.03
C ARG A 28 -6.19 -2.69 -1.51
N ASP A 29 -6.66 -3.81 -0.98
CA ASP A 29 -6.76 -4.07 0.46
C ASP A 29 -5.36 -4.15 1.12
N GLY A 30 -4.37 -4.68 0.40
CA GLY A 30 -2.97 -4.68 0.82
C GLY A 30 -2.40 -3.26 0.93
N PHE A 31 -2.67 -2.40 -0.06
CA PHE A 31 -2.24 -1.00 -0.03
C PHE A 31 -2.95 -0.20 1.09
N ILE A 32 -4.24 -0.45 1.29
CA ILE A 32 -5.03 0.15 2.39
C ILE A 32 -4.39 -0.19 3.74
N SER A 33 -3.88 -1.41 3.90
CA SER A 33 -3.22 -1.85 5.13
C SER A 33 -1.91 -1.11 5.43
N ALA A 34 -1.24 -0.57 4.40
CA ALA A 34 -0.01 0.23 4.55
C ALA A 34 -0.27 1.73 4.78
N MET A 35 -1.51 2.21 4.58
CA MET A 35 -1.85 3.64 4.72
C MET A 35 -1.45 4.26 6.07
N PRO A 36 -1.60 3.58 7.24
CA PRO A 36 -1.19 4.18 8.51
C PRO A 36 0.31 4.54 8.54
N VAL A 37 1.16 3.71 7.94
CA VAL A 37 2.60 3.97 7.85
C VAL A 37 2.88 5.15 6.92
N ILE A 38 2.19 5.22 5.77
CA ILE A 38 2.29 6.34 4.82
C ILE A 38 1.91 7.65 5.50
N LEU A 39 0.76 7.68 6.17
CA LEU A 39 0.25 8.89 6.82
C LEU A 39 1.18 9.34 7.94
N PHE A 40 1.68 8.40 8.76
CA PHE A 40 2.65 8.69 9.80
C PHE A 40 3.94 9.29 9.24
N SER A 41 4.49 8.70 8.17
CA SER A 41 5.70 9.21 7.50
C SER A 41 5.49 10.61 6.91
N SER A 42 4.30 10.88 6.37
CA SER A 42 3.97 12.14 5.71
C SER A 42 3.92 13.31 6.69
N ILE A 43 3.63 13.07 7.98
CA ILE A 43 3.66 14.11 9.02
C ILE A 43 5.08 14.68 9.16
N PHE A 44 6.11 13.83 9.13
CA PHE A 44 7.50 14.30 9.23
C PHE A 44 7.91 15.15 8.03
N LEU A 45 7.48 14.76 6.83
CA LEU A 45 7.70 15.53 5.61
C LEU A 45 7.00 16.90 5.70
N LEU A 46 5.76 16.95 6.19
CA LEU A 46 5.05 18.20 6.39
C LEU A 46 5.76 19.11 7.39
N ILE A 47 6.25 18.57 8.51
CA ILE A 47 7.00 19.35 9.50
C ILE A 47 8.33 19.87 8.93
N ALA A 48 8.99 19.09 8.07
CA ALA A 48 10.24 19.48 7.44
C ALA A 48 10.07 20.61 6.42
N TYR A 49 9.04 20.56 5.58
CA TYR A 49 8.95 21.44 4.40
C TYR A 49 7.83 22.49 4.42
N VAL A 50 6.77 22.32 5.21
CA VAL A 50 5.70 23.35 5.32
C VAL A 50 6.25 24.69 5.85
N PRO A 51 7.14 24.73 6.86
CA PRO A 51 7.68 25.99 7.37
C PRO A 51 8.45 26.83 6.33
N ASN A 52 8.99 26.20 5.28
CA ASN A 52 9.73 26.90 4.23
C ASN A 52 8.85 27.92 3.49
N ILE A 53 7.54 27.66 3.39
CA ILE A 53 6.56 28.57 2.77
C ILE A 53 6.41 29.86 3.58
N PHE A 54 6.64 29.79 4.90
CA PHE A 54 6.59 30.92 5.82
C PHE A 54 7.95 31.61 6.00
N GLY A 55 8.95 31.25 5.19
CA GLY A 55 10.30 31.82 5.26
C GLY A 55 11.18 31.25 6.38
N PHE A 56 10.71 30.22 7.10
CA PHE A 56 11.49 29.52 8.12
C PHE A 56 12.10 28.26 7.53
N THR A 57 13.43 28.21 7.44
CA THR A 57 14.15 27.00 7.01
C THR A 57 14.81 26.33 8.19
N TRP A 58 14.60 25.02 8.32
CA TRP A 58 15.30 24.25 9.33
C TRP A 58 16.80 24.21 9.01
N PRO A 59 17.69 24.26 10.02
CA PRO A 59 19.08 23.89 9.84
C PRO A 59 19.18 22.47 9.27
N LYS A 60 20.14 22.23 8.36
CA LYS A 60 20.32 20.93 7.67
C LYS A 60 20.34 19.72 8.61
N GLY A 61 20.85 19.87 9.84
CA GLY A 61 20.84 18.80 10.84
C GLY A 61 19.44 18.38 11.29
N ILE A 62 18.54 19.36 11.48
CA ILE A 62 17.14 19.12 11.88
C ILE A 62 16.32 18.64 10.68
N GLU A 63 16.55 19.21 9.50
CA GLU A 63 15.92 18.72 8.26
C GLU A 63 16.24 17.23 8.03
N ASN A 64 17.52 16.85 8.11
CA ASN A 64 17.91 15.45 7.95
C ASN A 64 17.31 14.55 9.04
N MET A 65 17.22 15.02 10.29
CA MET A 65 16.58 14.27 11.37
C MET A 65 15.09 14.03 11.10
N LEU A 66 14.37 15.03 10.58
CA LEU A 66 12.96 14.91 10.20
C LEU A 66 12.76 14.02 8.96
N MET A 67 13.66 14.11 7.99
CA MET A 67 13.60 13.31 6.76
C MET A 67 14.00 11.84 6.98
N THR A 68 14.73 11.54 8.05
CA THR A 68 15.19 10.18 8.36
C THR A 68 14.02 9.20 8.54
N PRO A 69 13.04 9.44 9.44
CA PRO A 69 11.84 8.59 9.55
C PRO A 69 11.06 8.44 8.24
N TYR A 70 10.92 9.52 7.48
CA TYR A 70 10.22 9.51 6.19
C TYR A 70 10.92 8.58 5.19
N ASN A 71 12.23 8.73 5.01
CA ASN A 71 13.00 7.93 4.06
C ASN A 71 13.00 6.44 4.44
N TYR A 72 13.13 6.12 5.74
CA TYR A 72 13.10 4.73 6.20
C TYR A 72 11.73 4.08 5.98
N THR A 73 10.65 4.76 6.36
CA THR A 73 9.28 4.22 6.24
C THR A 73 8.83 4.11 4.78
N MET A 74 9.16 5.09 3.94
CA MET A 74 8.88 5.03 2.50
C MET A 74 9.78 4.02 1.78
N GLY A 75 11.05 3.87 2.17
CA GLY A 75 11.96 2.92 1.55
C GLY A 75 11.51 1.45 1.71
N ILE A 76 10.83 1.13 2.81
CA ILE A 76 10.31 -0.23 3.08
C ILE A 76 8.86 -0.42 2.64
N ILE A 77 8.22 0.56 2.01
CA ILE A 77 6.78 0.50 1.72
C ILE A 77 6.44 -0.65 0.77
N GLY A 78 7.26 -0.88 -0.26
CA GLY A 78 7.06 -1.97 -1.22
C GLY A 78 7.08 -3.33 -0.54
N PHE A 79 7.99 -3.51 0.42
CA PHE A 79 8.10 -4.72 1.23
C PHE A 79 6.88 -4.95 2.12
N LEU A 80 6.38 -3.91 2.79
CA LEU A 80 5.17 -3.99 3.60
C LEU A 80 3.93 -4.29 2.74
N VAL A 81 3.77 -3.60 1.61
CA VAL A 81 2.65 -3.79 0.68
C VAL A 81 2.67 -5.20 0.08
N ALA A 82 3.84 -5.73 -0.29
CA ALA A 82 3.96 -7.10 -0.80
C ALA A 82 3.45 -8.13 0.21
N GLY A 83 3.79 -7.97 1.49
CA GLY A 83 3.31 -8.82 2.58
C GLY A 83 1.81 -8.67 2.83
N THR A 84 1.31 -7.44 2.95
CA THR A 84 -0.12 -7.19 3.23
C THR A 84 -1.01 -7.59 2.06
N THR A 85 -0.58 -7.42 0.81
CA THR A 85 -1.32 -7.90 -0.37
C THR A 85 -1.42 -9.42 -0.38
N ALA A 86 -0.34 -10.14 -0.06
CA ALA A 86 -0.38 -11.60 0.04
C ALA A 86 -1.31 -12.08 1.16
N LYS A 87 -1.29 -11.40 2.31
CA LYS A 87 -2.25 -11.62 3.40
C LYS A 87 -3.68 -11.40 2.92
N SER A 88 -3.99 -10.26 2.28
CA SER A 88 -5.33 -9.93 1.79
C SER A 88 -5.83 -10.91 0.73
N LEU A 89 -4.94 -11.43 -0.12
CA LEU A 89 -5.26 -12.50 -1.07
C LEU A 89 -5.60 -13.80 -0.33
N THR A 90 -4.80 -14.16 0.67
CA THR A 90 -5.00 -15.35 1.49
C THR A 90 -6.34 -15.28 2.25
N ASP A 91 -6.65 -14.14 2.84
CA ASP A 91 -7.94 -13.90 3.51
C ASP A 91 -9.11 -14.00 2.52
N SER A 92 -8.92 -13.53 1.29
CA SER A 92 -9.94 -13.64 0.22
C SER A 92 -10.16 -15.09 -0.21
N MET A 93 -9.10 -15.90 -0.27
CA MET A 93 -9.17 -17.33 -0.58
C MET A 93 -9.76 -18.15 0.56
N ASN A 94 -9.37 -17.86 1.81
CA ASN A 94 -9.87 -18.53 3.02
C ASN A 94 -11.38 -18.38 3.22
N ARG A 95 -12.01 -17.34 2.65
CA ARG A 95 -13.48 -17.19 2.64
C ARG A 95 -14.20 -18.23 1.77
N GLN A 96 -13.49 -18.87 0.84
CA GLN A 96 -14.03 -19.91 -0.04
C GLN A 96 -13.69 -21.32 0.44
N LEU A 97 -12.79 -21.45 1.42
CA LEU A 97 -12.31 -22.72 1.94
C LEU A 97 -13.12 -23.14 3.19
N GLU A 98 -13.16 -24.45 3.44
CA GLU A 98 -13.73 -24.99 4.67
C GLU A 98 -12.92 -24.54 5.90
N LYS A 99 -13.57 -24.38 7.05
CA LYS A 99 -12.91 -23.94 8.30
C LYS A 99 -11.78 -24.86 8.75
N THR A 100 -11.79 -26.11 8.32
CA THR A 100 -10.79 -27.14 8.61
C THR A 100 -9.55 -27.04 7.71
N ASN A 101 -9.62 -26.33 6.58
CA ASN A 101 -8.56 -26.27 5.58
C ASN A 101 -8.21 -24.83 5.19
N GLN A 102 -7.92 -23.99 6.18
CA GLN A 102 -7.52 -22.60 5.95
C GLN A 102 -6.01 -22.46 5.75
N ILE A 103 -5.64 -21.59 4.82
CA ILE A 103 -4.26 -21.22 4.55
C ILE A 103 -3.77 -20.28 5.67
N ASN A 104 -2.58 -20.55 6.20
CA ASN A 104 -1.95 -19.66 7.19
C ASN A 104 -1.50 -18.35 6.52
N PHE A 105 -2.18 -17.25 6.87
CA PHE A 105 -1.89 -15.92 6.33
C PHE A 105 -0.49 -15.39 6.70
N ILE A 106 0.09 -15.84 7.82
CA ILE A 106 1.45 -15.45 8.21
C ILE A 106 2.45 -16.11 7.26
N SER A 107 2.25 -17.38 6.94
CA SER A 107 3.13 -18.13 6.03
C SER A 107 3.14 -17.51 4.63
N THR A 108 1.98 -17.16 4.08
CA THR A 108 1.89 -16.52 2.75
C THR A 108 2.46 -15.11 2.74
N MET A 109 2.26 -14.34 3.82
CA MET A 109 2.87 -13.03 3.99
C MET A 109 4.40 -13.11 4.02
N LEU A 110 4.98 -14.01 4.82
CA LEU A 110 6.43 -14.21 4.89
C LEU A 110 7.02 -14.72 3.57
N ALA A 111 6.33 -15.64 2.89
CA ALA A 111 6.76 -16.13 1.58
C ALA A 111 6.80 -15.00 0.53
N SER A 112 5.78 -14.13 0.51
CA SER A 112 5.74 -12.96 -0.37
C SER A 112 6.87 -11.98 -0.08
N MET A 113 7.12 -11.69 1.20
CA MET A 113 8.19 -10.80 1.65
C MET A 113 9.58 -11.36 1.31
N ALA A 114 9.79 -12.67 1.46
CA ALA A 114 11.01 -13.33 1.03
C ALA A 114 11.18 -13.27 -0.50
N GLY A 115 10.12 -13.56 -1.26
CA GLY A 115 10.13 -13.45 -2.73
C GLY A 115 10.44 -12.03 -3.21
N PHE A 116 9.88 -11.02 -2.54
CA PHE A 116 10.20 -9.61 -2.81
C PHE A 116 11.68 -9.31 -2.61
N LEU A 117 12.27 -9.76 -1.50
CA LEU A 117 13.70 -9.54 -1.22
C LEU A 117 14.61 -10.27 -2.23
N ILE A 118 14.23 -11.48 -2.66
CA ILE A 118 14.97 -12.23 -3.68
C ILE A 118 14.95 -11.47 -5.01
N MET A 119 13.78 -10.99 -5.45
CA MET A 119 13.71 -10.20 -6.69
C MET A 119 14.38 -8.83 -6.56
N ALA A 120 14.38 -8.23 -5.37
CA ALA A 120 15.07 -6.96 -5.15
C ALA A 120 16.60 -7.10 -5.07
N ALA A 121 17.10 -8.32 -4.82
CA ALA A 121 18.53 -8.61 -4.77
C ALA A 121 19.16 -8.85 -6.15
N ASP A 122 18.34 -9.17 -7.17
CA ASP A 122 18.79 -9.32 -8.55
C ASP A 122 18.69 -7.95 -9.27
N PRO A 123 19.82 -7.34 -9.70
CA PRO A 123 19.86 -5.99 -10.28
C PRO A 123 19.29 -5.87 -11.70
#